data_AF-A0A956B011-F1
#
_entry.id   AF-A0A956B011-F1
#
_cell.length_a   1.000
_cell.length_b   1.000
_cell.length_c   1.000
_cell.angle_alpha   90.00
_cell.angle_beta   90.00
_cell.angle_gamma   90.00
#
_symmetry.space_group_name_H-M   'P 1'
#
loop_
_entity.id
_entity.type
_entity.pdbx_description
1 polymer ?
#
loop_
_entity_poly.entity_id
_entity_poly.type
_entity_poly.pdbx_seq_one_letter_code
_entity_poly.pdbx_strand_id
1 'polypeptide(L)'
;DWMERAGLARAVERARAAGLTVHVATPRVQKPGEEGFDRRIGNLAPDGVLVRHWGALMHFLEHPEERRPALHGDFSLNVTNSLTASHLLGLGLDTWTVAHDLDSAQLFELLAHVDPARVTVAVHHHVPTFHTEHCVYAHLLSNGRDIKSCGQPCERHDLRLRDVKGHEHPVVVDPACRNTVYNAAAQSAASLMPRLLDAGVRRFRLEFVRESTQEALRVLTGYRALLAGDLDAAGLVARLKVHEQFGVTRGTMQVLREAGRG
;
A
#
# COMPACT_ATOMS: atom_id res chain seq x y z
N ASP A 1 1.43 2.74 20.01
CA ASP A 1 0.14 2.05 20.13
C ASP A 1 -0.33 1.31 18.86
N TRP A 2 0.42 1.24 17.76
CA TRP A 2 0.07 0.35 16.64
C TRP A 2 0.63 -1.08 16.82
N MET A 3 1.58 -1.26 17.75
CA MET A 3 2.19 -2.55 18.07
C MET A 3 1.48 -3.30 19.22
N GLU A 4 0.82 -2.57 20.13
CA GLU A 4 -0.06 -3.19 21.12
C GLU A 4 -1.45 -3.42 20.51
N ARG A 5 -2.03 -4.58 20.82
CA ARG A 5 -3.36 -5.02 20.36
C ARG A 5 -4.47 -3.97 20.61
N ALA A 6 -4.27 -3.06 21.57
CA ALA A 6 -5.21 -2.02 21.95
C ALA A 6 -5.37 -0.93 20.88
N GLY A 7 -4.30 -0.42 20.28
CA GLY A 7 -4.46 0.73 19.39
C GLY A 7 -5.00 0.39 18.00
N LEU A 8 -4.74 -0.81 17.46
CA LEU A 8 -5.38 -1.24 16.21
C LEU A 8 -6.89 -1.51 16.42
N ALA A 9 -7.27 -2.22 17.49
CA ALA A 9 -8.68 -2.43 17.83
C ALA A 9 -9.41 -1.10 18.05
N ARG A 10 -8.80 -0.19 18.83
CA ARG A 10 -9.34 1.17 19.06
C ARG A 10 -9.44 1.98 17.77
N ALA A 11 -8.50 1.83 16.84
CA ALA A 11 -8.58 2.49 15.54
C ALA A 11 -9.75 1.94 14.69
N VAL A 12 -9.95 0.62 14.66
CA VAL A 12 -11.09 -0.02 13.98
C VAL A 12 -12.41 0.47 14.58
N GLU A 13 -12.54 0.44 15.91
CA GLU A 13 -13.74 0.91 16.62
C GLU A 13 -14.05 2.38 16.32
N ARG A 14 -13.03 3.26 16.39
CA ARG A 14 -13.19 4.69 16.10
C ARG A 14 -13.60 4.95 14.65
N ALA A 15 -13.02 4.23 13.69
CA ALA A 15 -13.35 4.39 12.28
C ALA A 15 -14.79 3.90 11.99
N ARG A 16 -15.20 2.78 12.59
CA ARG A 16 -16.58 2.28 12.50
C ARG A 16 -17.59 3.20 13.15
N ALA A 17 -17.28 3.75 14.32
CA ALA A 17 -18.13 4.73 14.99
C ALA A 17 -18.31 6.01 14.16
N ALA A 18 -17.37 6.32 13.27
CA ALA A 18 -17.46 7.41 12.29
C ALA A 18 -18.17 7.00 10.97
N GLY A 19 -18.71 5.78 10.88
CA GLY A 19 -19.43 5.28 9.70
C GLY A 19 -18.51 4.88 8.53
N LEU A 20 -17.21 4.68 8.78
CA LEU A 20 -16.27 4.26 7.74
C LEU A 20 -16.21 2.74 7.64
N THR A 21 -16.10 2.24 6.40
CA THR A 21 -15.68 0.86 6.12
C THR A 21 -14.21 0.69 6.48
N VAL A 22 -13.89 -0.33 7.26
CA VAL A 22 -12.56 -0.57 7.79
C VAL A 22 -11.98 -1.85 7.21
N HIS A 23 -10.90 -1.68 6.44
CA HIS A 23 -10.07 -2.79 5.99
C HIS A 23 -8.77 -2.82 6.77
N VAL A 24 -8.35 -4.01 7.21
CA VAL A 24 -7.10 -4.19 7.96
C VAL A 24 -6.07 -4.89 7.08
N ALA A 25 -4.87 -4.31 6.99
CA ALA A 25 -3.80 -4.87 6.19
C ALA A 25 -2.99 -5.92 6.97
N THR A 26 -2.66 -7.03 6.31
CA THR A 26 -1.73 -8.02 6.89
C THR A 26 -0.29 -7.46 6.92
N PRO A 27 0.65 -8.06 7.65
CA PRO A 27 2.07 -7.71 7.53
C PRO A 27 2.55 -7.87 6.08
N ARG A 28 3.58 -7.14 5.65
CA ARG A 28 4.14 -7.34 4.29
C ARG A 28 4.91 -8.65 4.17
N VAL A 29 5.59 -9.02 5.25
CA VAL A 29 6.37 -10.25 5.35
C VAL A 29 5.88 -10.99 6.58
N GLN A 30 5.66 -12.29 6.43
CA GLN A 30 5.29 -13.20 7.51
C GLN A 30 6.19 -14.43 7.42
N LYS A 31 6.75 -14.83 8.57
CA LYS A 31 7.56 -16.04 8.70
C LYS A 31 6.72 -17.21 9.26
N PRO A 32 7.17 -18.46 9.06
CA PRO A 32 6.58 -19.60 9.77
C PRO A 32 6.54 -19.37 11.28
N GLY A 33 5.40 -19.65 11.92
CA GLY A 33 5.15 -19.41 13.34
C GLY A 33 4.51 -18.05 13.66
N GLU A 34 4.30 -17.20 12.64
CA GLU A 34 3.67 -15.87 12.78
C GLU A 34 2.23 -15.82 12.28
N GLU A 35 1.60 -16.97 12.05
CA GLU A 35 0.20 -17.12 11.61
C GLU A 35 -0.78 -16.54 12.64
N GLY A 36 -0.31 -16.31 13.86
CA GLY A 36 -1.03 -15.57 14.89
C GLY A 36 -1.39 -14.14 14.50
N PHE A 37 -0.71 -13.51 13.53
CA PHE A 37 -1.10 -12.17 13.05
C PHE A 37 -2.41 -12.19 12.27
N ASP A 38 -2.57 -13.11 11.31
CA ASP A 38 -3.77 -13.17 10.48
C ASP A 38 -5.00 -13.56 11.30
N ARG A 39 -4.84 -14.53 12.21
CA ARG A 39 -5.89 -14.91 13.18
C ARG A 39 -6.36 -13.72 14.00
N ARG A 40 -5.43 -12.86 14.45
CA ARG A 40 -5.77 -11.65 15.22
C ARG A 40 -6.50 -10.62 14.36
N ILE A 41 -6.10 -10.45 13.11
CA ILE A 41 -6.80 -9.57 12.15
C ILE A 41 -8.23 -10.07 11.95
N GLY A 42 -8.43 -11.38 11.75
CA GLY A 42 -9.76 -11.99 11.66
C GLY A 42 -10.62 -11.74 12.90
N ASN A 43 -10.04 -11.82 14.11
CA ASN A 43 -10.76 -11.56 15.37
C ASN A 43 -11.21 -10.11 15.55
N LEU A 44 -10.63 -9.15 14.81
CA LEU A 44 -11.14 -7.76 14.79
C LEU A 44 -12.46 -7.65 14.00
N ALA A 45 -12.84 -8.72 13.29
CA ALA A 45 -13.99 -8.79 12.39
C ALA A 45 -14.08 -7.55 11.48
N PRO A 46 -13.01 -7.20 10.72
CA PRO A 46 -13.02 -6.02 9.85
C PRO A 46 -13.97 -6.24 8.67
N ASP A 47 -14.35 -5.16 7.99
CA ASP A 47 -15.22 -5.24 6.80
C ASP A 47 -14.49 -5.90 5.62
N GLY A 48 -13.15 -5.84 5.65
CA GLY A 48 -12.27 -6.47 4.67
C GLY A 48 -10.84 -6.59 5.17
N VAL A 49 -10.03 -7.38 4.45
CA VAL A 49 -8.61 -7.57 4.70
C VAL A 49 -7.83 -7.16 3.46
N LEU A 50 -6.83 -6.31 3.64
CA LEU A 50 -5.83 -6.05 2.60
C LEU A 50 -4.72 -7.11 2.70
N VAL A 51 -4.81 -8.12 1.83
CA VAL A 51 -3.96 -9.30 1.79
C VAL A 51 -2.65 -8.98 1.09
N ARG A 52 -1.52 -9.03 1.81
CA ARG A 52 -0.22 -8.57 1.29
C ARG A 52 0.77 -9.67 0.93
N HIS A 53 0.45 -10.92 1.27
CA HIS A 53 1.26 -12.09 0.97
C HIS A 53 0.36 -13.32 0.79
N TRP A 54 0.88 -14.33 0.12
CA TRP A 54 0.16 -15.56 -0.21
C TRP A 54 -0.34 -16.32 1.04
N GLY A 55 0.47 -16.36 2.10
CA GLY A 55 0.08 -17.04 3.36
C GLY A 55 -1.22 -16.48 3.96
N ALA A 56 -1.39 -15.15 3.96
CA ALA A 56 -2.62 -14.51 4.42
C ALA A 56 -3.80 -14.84 3.51
N LEU A 57 -3.60 -14.88 2.18
CA LEU A 57 -4.66 -15.30 1.26
C LEU A 57 -5.17 -16.69 1.64
N MET A 58 -4.27 -17.66 1.73
CA MET A 58 -4.63 -19.04 2.07
C MET A 58 -5.31 -19.11 3.44
N HIS A 59 -4.78 -18.41 4.46
CA HIS A 59 -5.39 -18.36 5.78
C HIS A 59 -6.84 -17.89 5.74
N PHE A 60 -7.12 -16.78 5.04
CA PHE A 60 -8.48 -16.25 5.00
C PHE A 60 -9.42 -17.08 4.11
N LEU A 61 -8.89 -17.80 3.12
CA LEU A 61 -9.66 -18.73 2.29
C LEU A 61 -10.07 -20.01 3.05
N GLU A 62 -9.43 -20.37 4.16
CA GLU A 62 -9.87 -21.48 5.01
C GLU A 62 -11.17 -21.17 5.77
N HIS A 63 -11.52 -19.90 5.93
CA HIS A 63 -12.80 -19.53 6.54
C HIS A 63 -13.97 -19.82 5.60
N PRO A 64 -15.12 -20.31 6.13
CA PRO A 64 -16.36 -20.40 5.37
C PRO A 64 -16.73 -19.05 4.75
N GLU A 65 -17.30 -19.07 3.55
CA GLU A 65 -17.63 -17.87 2.77
C GLU A 65 -18.51 -16.88 3.56
N GLU A 66 -19.47 -17.39 4.34
CA GLU A 66 -20.39 -16.57 5.14
C GLU A 66 -19.72 -15.84 6.31
N ARG A 67 -18.50 -16.27 6.69
CA ARG A 67 -17.72 -15.71 7.79
C ARG A 67 -16.43 -15.06 7.31
N ARG A 68 -16.17 -15.05 6.00
CA ARG A 68 -14.96 -14.52 5.41
C ARG A 68 -15.11 -13.00 5.20
N PRO A 69 -14.16 -12.17 5.66
CA PRO A 69 -14.15 -10.75 5.31
C PRO A 69 -13.88 -10.58 3.81
N ALA A 70 -14.23 -9.42 3.23
CA ALA A 70 -13.85 -9.13 1.85
C ALA A 70 -12.31 -9.17 1.71
N LEU A 71 -11.80 -9.86 0.70
CA LEU A 71 -10.36 -10.02 0.48
C LEU A 71 -9.89 -9.11 -0.64
N HIS A 72 -9.04 -8.15 -0.30
CA HIS A 72 -8.44 -7.22 -1.26
C HIS A 72 -6.95 -7.50 -1.36
N GLY A 73 -6.45 -7.92 -2.53
CA GLY A 73 -5.03 -8.14 -2.76
C GLY A 73 -4.25 -6.83 -2.81
N ASP A 74 -3.15 -6.74 -2.08
CA ASP A 74 -2.23 -5.60 -2.14
C ASP A 74 -1.30 -5.71 -3.34
N PHE A 75 -0.63 -4.60 -3.68
CA PHE A 75 0.32 -4.56 -4.80
C PHE A 75 1.45 -5.59 -4.64
N SER A 76 1.76 -6.00 -3.40
CA SER A 76 2.80 -6.99 -3.08
C SER A 76 2.43 -8.43 -3.44
N LEU A 77 1.20 -8.68 -3.92
CA LEU A 77 0.86 -9.93 -4.59
C LEU A 77 1.36 -9.96 -6.05
N ASN A 78 2.01 -8.89 -6.52
CA ASN A 78 2.68 -8.80 -7.82
C ASN A 78 1.76 -9.10 -9.00
N VAL A 79 0.53 -8.55 -8.97
CA VAL A 79 -0.40 -8.66 -10.10
C VAL A 79 0.06 -7.74 -11.23
N THR A 80 0.79 -8.34 -12.18
CA THR A 80 1.40 -7.64 -13.32
C THR A 80 0.77 -8.00 -14.68
N ASN A 81 -0.13 -8.98 -14.71
CA ASN A 81 -0.78 -9.46 -15.93
C ASN A 81 -2.19 -10.03 -15.61
N SER A 82 -2.99 -10.22 -16.66
CA SER A 82 -4.39 -10.64 -16.55
C SER A 82 -4.56 -12.09 -16.08
N LEU A 83 -3.58 -12.97 -16.33
CA LEU A 83 -3.61 -14.36 -15.86
C LEU A 83 -3.49 -14.41 -14.33
N THR A 84 -2.53 -13.68 -13.75
CA THR A 84 -2.39 -13.56 -12.29
C THR A 84 -3.64 -12.95 -11.67
N ALA A 85 -4.18 -11.88 -12.27
CA ALA A 85 -5.43 -11.26 -11.80
C ALA A 85 -6.59 -12.26 -11.79
N SER A 86 -6.80 -12.97 -12.90
CA SER A 86 -7.86 -13.97 -13.04
C SER A 86 -7.69 -15.13 -12.06
N HIS A 87 -6.46 -15.59 -11.85
CA HIS A 87 -6.16 -16.66 -10.90
C HIS A 87 -6.52 -16.26 -9.47
N LEU A 88 -6.09 -15.07 -9.02
CA LEU A 88 -6.36 -14.59 -7.66
C LEU A 88 -7.84 -14.28 -7.43
N LEU A 89 -8.54 -13.73 -8.42
CA LEU A 89 -10.01 -13.56 -8.37
C LEU A 89 -10.71 -14.93 -8.27
N GLY A 90 -10.28 -15.91 -9.07
CA GLY A 90 -10.81 -17.28 -9.03
C GLY A 90 -10.57 -18.02 -7.72
N LEU A 91 -9.51 -17.66 -6.98
CA LEU A 91 -9.27 -18.17 -5.62
C LEU A 91 -10.21 -17.57 -4.57
N GLY A 92 -10.77 -16.39 -4.82
CA GLY A 92 -11.68 -15.72 -3.90
C GLY A 92 -11.26 -14.31 -3.47
N LEU A 93 -10.36 -13.64 -4.20
CA LEU A 93 -10.18 -12.19 -4.01
C LEU A 93 -11.39 -11.40 -4.52
N ASP A 94 -11.82 -10.43 -3.72
CA ASP A 94 -12.80 -9.42 -4.11
C ASP A 94 -12.17 -8.36 -5.00
N THR A 95 -10.97 -7.85 -4.69
CA THR A 95 -10.26 -6.95 -5.62
C THR A 95 -8.77 -7.14 -5.50
N TRP A 96 -8.02 -6.48 -6.37
CA TRP A 96 -6.57 -6.48 -6.31
C TRP A 96 -6.01 -5.11 -6.66
N THR A 97 -4.86 -4.78 -6.11
CA THR A 97 -4.10 -3.58 -6.41
C THR A 97 -3.03 -3.88 -7.45
N VAL A 98 -2.90 -3.02 -8.45
CA VAL A 98 -1.86 -3.13 -9.48
C VAL A 98 -0.48 -3.07 -8.83
N ALA A 99 0.43 -3.95 -9.27
CA ALA A 99 1.83 -3.93 -8.84
C ALA A 99 2.53 -2.61 -9.23
N HIS A 100 3.45 -2.14 -8.39
CA HIS A 100 4.23 -0.93 -8.69
C HIS A 100 5.25 -1.13 -9.83
N ASP A 101 5.48 -2.36 -10.28
CA ASP A 101 6.41 -2.66 -11.38
C ASP A 101 5.87 -2.23 -12.76
N LEU A 102 4.56 -2.00 -12.88
CA LEU A 102 3.94 -1.62 -14.15
C LEU A 102 4.12 -0.13 -14.44
N ASP A 103 4.47 0.19 -15.69
CA ASP A 103 4.31 1.53 -16.20
C ASP A 103 2.86 1.80 -16.65
N SER A 104 2.58 3.04 -17.08
CA SER A 104 1.22 3.42 -17.49
C SER A 104 0.72 2.65 -18.73
N ALA A 105 1.59 2.34 -19.70
CA ALA A 105 1.17 1.65 -20.91
C ALA A 105 0.78 0.19 -20.58
N GLN A 106 1.61 -0.48 -19.79
CA GLN A 106 1.34 -1.83 -19.29
C GLN A 106 0.08 -1.88 -18.42
N LEU A 107 -0.15 -0.85 -17.60
CA LEU A 107 -1.39 -0.73 -16.83
C LEU A 107 -2.62 -0.70 -17.76
N PHE A 108 -2.63 0.15 -18.78
CA PHE A 108 -3.79 0.25 -19.68
C PHE A 108 -3.97 -1.01 -20.54
N GLU A 109 -2.89 -1.69 -20.92
CA GLU A 109 -2.96 -3.00 -21.57
C GLU A 109 -3.59 -4.05 -20.64
N LEU A 110 -3.16 -4.10 -19.38
CA LEU A 110 -3.75 -4.98 -18.37
C LEU A 110 -5.25 -4.70 -18.17
N LEU A 111 -5.64 -3.43 -18.07
CA LEU A 111 -7.03 -3.01 -17.89
C LEU A 111 -7.94 -3.43 -19.06
N ALA A 112 -7.40 -3.60 -20.27
CA ALA A 112 -8.18 -4.09 -21.41
C ALA A 112 -8.57 -5.59 -21.30
N HIS A 113 -7.95 -6.33 -20.38
CA HIS A 113 -8.10 -7.78 -20.23
C HIS A 113 -8.65 -8.23 -18.87
N VAL A 114 -9.12 -7.31 -18.05
CA VAL A 114 -9.67 -7.57 -16.70
C VAL A 114 -10.89 -6.69 -16.47
N ASP A 115 -11.69 -6.96 -15.42
CA ASP A 115 -12.75 -6.05 -14.99
C ASP A 115 -12.13 -4.85 -14.23
N PRO A 116 -12.13 -3.63 -14.80
CA PRO A 116 -11.52 -2.45 -14.19
C PRO A 116 -12.17 -2.03 -12.87
N ALA A 117 -13.44 -2.39 -12.64
CA ALA A 117 -14.15 -2.09 -11.39
C ALA A 117 -13.57 -2.88 -10.19
N ARG A 118 -12.88 -3.99 -10.47
CA ARG A 118 -12.21 -4.85 -9.49
C ARG A 118 -10.74 -4.46 -9.27
N VAL A 119 -10.25 -3.46 -9.99
CA VAL A 119 -8.85 -3.00 -9.92
C VAL A 119 -8.72 -1.79 -9.00
N THR A 120 -7.74 -1.85 -8.11
CA THR A 120 -7.33 -0.72 -7.27
C THR A 120 -6.01 -0.14 -7.76
N VAL A 121 -5.92 1.18 -7.87
CA VAL A 121 -4.68 1.88 -8.23
C VAL A 121 -4.26 2.77 -7.06
N ALA A 122 -3.06 2.57 -6.54
CA ALA A 122 -2.45 3.49 -5.58
C ALA A 122 -2.03 4.76 -6.32
N VAL A 123 -2.71 5.88 -6.05
CA VAL A 123 -2.49 7.14 -6.76
C VAL A 123 -1.65 8.13 -5.95
N HIS A 124 -1.55 7.94 -4.64
CA HIS A 124 -0.65 8.71 -3.78
C HIS A 124 0.00 7.76 -2.80
N HIS A 125 1.32 7.65 -2.81
CA HIS A 125 2.03 6.81 -1.85
C HIS A 125 3.51 7.15 -1.78
N HIS A 126 4.13 6.82 -0.65
CA HIS A 126 5.57 6.64 -0.60
C HIS A 126 5.89 5.19 -0.99
N VAL A 127 6.79 4.98 -1.95
CA VAL A 127 7.23 3.63 -2.33
C VAL A 127 8.00 3.01 -1.15
N PRO A 128 7.66 1.80 -0.68
CA PRO A 128 8.52 1.08 0.26
C PRO A 128 9.78 0.60 -0.46
N THR A 129 10.92 1.13 -0.08
CA THR A 129 12.21 0.90 -0.76
C THR A 129 12.95 -0.30 -0.17
N PHE A 130 12.97 -0.44 1.15
CA PHE A 130 13.68 -1.52 1.83
C PHE A 130 12.85 -2.10 2.97
N HIS A 131 12.97 -3.41 3.17
CA HIS A 131 12.41 -4.11 4.32
C HIS A 131 13.53 -4.86 5.04
N THR A 132 13.57 -4.78 6.36
CA THR A 132 14.63 -5.39 7.16
C THR A 132 14.07 -6.02 8.44
N GLU A 133 14.59 -7.20 8.78
CA GLU A 133 14.35 -7.87 10.06
C GLU A 133 15.05 -7.18 11.22
N HIS A 134 16.09 -6.38 10.93
CA HIS A 134 16.83 -5.67 11.94
C HIS A 134 16.08 -4.41 12.36
N CYS A 135 15.63 -4.37 13.61
CA CYS A 135 14.94 -3.21 14.17
C CYS A 135 15.94 -2.10 14.52
N VAL A 136 16.11 -1.14 13.61
CA VAL A 136 16.99 0.04 13.75
C VAL A 136 16.61 0.87 14.99
N TYR A 137 15.32 0.92 15.32
CA TYR A 137 14.82 1.56 16.53
C TYR A 137 15.39 0.93 17.80
N ALA A 138 15.30 -0.39 17.94
CA ALA A 138 15.83 -1.07 19.11
C ALA A 138 17.35 -0.95 19.16
N HIS A 139 18.03 -1.07 18.02
CA HIS A 139 19.48 -0.98 17.95
C HIS A 139 20.05 0.38 18.36
N LEU A 140 19.41 1.49 17.94
CA LEU A 140 19.92 2.84 18.21
C LEU A 140 19.41 3.45 19.52
N LEU A 141 18.20 3.08 19.95
CA LEU A 141 17.49 3.75 21.04
C LEU A 141 17.21 2.84 22.24
N SER A 142 17.71 1.61 22.25
CA SER A 142 17.50 0.65 23.32
C SER A 142 18.70 -0.24 23.58
N ASN A 143 18.78 -0.77 24.80
CA ASN A 143 19.72 -1.84 25.18
C ASN A 143 19.04 -3.24 25.18
N GLY A 144 17.76 -3.32 24.81
CA GLY A 144 17.01 -4.56 24.74
C GLY A 144 17.34 -5.37 23.48
N ARG A 145 17.12 -6.69 23.54
CA ARG A 145 17.46 -7.63 22.45
C ARG A 145 16.26 -8.04 21.60
N ASP A 146 15.05 -7.86 22.11
CA ASP A 146 13.81 -8.31 21.47
C ASP A 146 12.63 -7.39 21.83
N ILE A 147 11.46 -7.66 21.25
CA ILE A 147 10.23 -6.88 21.50
C ILE A 147 9.84 -6.81 22.97
N LYS A 148 10.21 -7.82 23.78
CA LYS A 148 9.86 -7.89 25.21
C LYS A 148 10.77 -7.02 26.07
N SER A 149 11.99 -6.76 25.60
CA SER A 149 13.03 -6.05 26.35
C SER A 149 13.42 -4.71 25.74
N CYS A 150 13.00 -4.38 24.52
CA CYS A 150 13.42 -3.16 23.84
C CYS A 150 12.78 -1.88 24.41
N GLY A 151 11.72 -1.98 25.22
CA GLY A 151 11.00 -0.81 25.73
C GLY A 151 10.22 -0.02 24.67
N GLN A 152 10.04 -0.62 23.48
CA GLN A 152 9.23 -0.11 22.37
C GLN A 152 9.52 1.36 21.98
N PRO A 153 10.79 1.74 21.73
CA PRO A 153 11.16 3.13 21.43
C PRO A 153 10.46 3.68 20.17
N CYS A 154 10.09 2.81 19.23
CA CYS A 154 9.35 3.16 18.02
C CYS A 154 7.93 3.69 18.26
N GLU A 155 7.39 3.61 19.48
CA GLU A 155 6.11 4.23 19.80
C GLU A 155 6.20 5.71 20.15
N ARG A 156 7.40 6.20 20.47
CA ARG A 156 7.63 7.57 20.97
C ARG A 156 8.58 8.37 20.10
N HIS A 157 9.26 7.70 19.17
CA HIS A 157 10.27 8.30 18.30
C HIS A 157 9.92 8.07 16.85
N ASP A 158 10.27 9.04 16.02
CA ASP A 158 10.22 8.94 14.57
C ASP A 158 11.64 8.91 14.04
N LEU A 159 12.03 7.79 13.43
CA LEU A 159 13.34 7.64 12.79
C LEU A 159 13.23 7.84 11.29
N ARG A 160 14.28 8.46 10.75
CA ARG A 160 14.47 8.65 9.30
C ARG A 160 15.90 8.27 8.94
N LEU A 161 16.09 7.64 7.79
CA LEU A 161 17.41 7.45 7.21
C LEU A 161 17.71 8.62 6.27
N ARG A 162 18.84 9.29 6.47
CA ARG A 162 19.29 10.36 5.58
C ARG A 162 20.20 9.77 4.50
N ASP A 163 19.85 9.98 3.23
CA ASP A 163 20.70 9.57 2.10
C ASP A 163 21.87 10.53 1.88
N VAL A 164 22.77 10.19 0.94
CA VAL A 164 23.93 11.03 0.59
C VAL A 164 23.56 12.38 -0.06
N LYS A 165 22.31 12.52 -0.52
CA LYS A 165 21.76 13.76 -1.10
C LYS A 165 21.00 14.59 -0.06
N GLY A 166 20.90 14.11 1.18
CA GLY A 166 20.21 14.77 2.28
C GLY A 166 18.71 14.48 2.39
N HIS A 167 18.15 13.60 1.55
CA HIS A 167 16.74 13.22 1.67
C HIS A 167 16.50 12.35 2.90
N GLU A 168 15.37 12.56 3.57
CA GLU A 168 15.02 11.86 4.80
C GLU A 168 13.91 10.82 4.58
N HIS A 169 14.32 9.56 4.59
CA HIS A 169 13.47 8.40 4.32
C HIS A 169 12.81 7.90 5.61
N PRO A 170 11.48 7.94 5.75
CA PRO A 170 10.82 7.49 6.97
C PRO A 170 10.98 5.99 7.17
N VAL A 171 11.26 5.59 8.41
CA VAL A 171 11.35 4.19 8.84
C VAL A 171 10.10 3.85 9.65
N VAL A 172 9.35 2.83 9.23
CA VAL A 172 8.15 2.37 9.95
C VAL A 172 8.36 0.95 10.43
N VAL A 173 7.98 0.71 11.68
CA VAL A 173 8.08 -0.60 12.31
C VAL A 173 6.78 -1.35 12.13
N ASP A 174 6.85 -2.63 11.74
CA ASP A 174 5.71 -3.53 11.65
C ASP A 174 5.43 -4.26 13.00
N PRO A 175 4.33 -5.04 13.17
CA PRO A 175 4.01 -5.66 14.47
C PRO A 175 4.97 -6.79 14.85
N ALA A 176 5.81 -7.25 13.92
CA ALA A 176 6.88 -8.21 14.14
C ALA A 176 8.24 -7.53 14.38
N CYS A 177 8.25 -6.21 14.65
CA CYS A 177 9.44 -5.38 14.81
C CYS A 177 10.33 -5.26 13.56
N ARG A 178 9.83 -5.62 12.38
CA ARG A 178 10.54 -5.40 11.11
C ARG A 178 10.45 -3.95 10.73
N ASN A 179 11.45 -3.43 10.02
CA ASN A 179 11.45 -2.02 9.60
C ASN A 179 11.26 -1.94 8.09
N THR A 180 10.37 -1.06 7.66
CA THR A 180 10.22 -0.67 6.25
C THR A 180 10.70 0.76 6.09
N VAL A 181 11.68 0.95 5.21
CA VAL A 181 12.15 2.26 4.79
C VAL A 181 11.34 2.68 3.57
N TYR A 182 10.69 3.82 3.66
CA TYR A 182 9.91 4.39 2.57
C TYR A 182 10.71 5.48 1.84
N ASN A 183 10.40 5.71 0.57
CA ASN A 183 10.96 6.84 -0.18
C ASN A 183 10.66 8.16 0.56
N ALA A 184 11.59 9.11 0.55
CA ALA A 184 11.44 10.40 1.23
C ALA A 184 10.29 11.23 0.63
N ALA A 185 10.09 11.15 -0.69
CA ALA A 185 9.01 11.86 -1.38
C ALA A 185 7.87 10.90 -1.76
N ALA A 186 6.64 11.38 -1.58
CA ALA A 186 5.46 10.70 -2.12
C ALA A 186 5.39 10.87 -3.64
N GLN A 187 4.91 9.83 -4.31
CA GLN A 187 4.58 9.82 -5.72
C GLN A 187 3.08 10.04 -5.92
N SER A 188 2.74 10.63 -7.07
CA SER A 188 1.38 10.90 -7.52
C SER A 188 1.15 10.32 -8.92
N ALA A 189 0.01 9.68 -9.12
CA ALA A 189 -0.50 9.25 -10.42
C ALA A 189 -1.72 10.07 -10.86
N ALA A 190 -1.84 11.30 -10.37
CA ALA A 190 -2.95 12.21 -10.61
C ALA A 190 -3.26 12.41 -12.10
N SER A 191 -2.24 12.52 -12.95
CA SER A 191 -2.41 12.71 -14.39
C SER A 191 -3.05 11.52 -15.09
N LEU A 192 -2.95 10.33 -14.52
CA LEU A 192 -3.57 9.12 -15.06
C LEU A 192 -5.04 8.99 -14.66
N MET A 193 -5.46 9.63 -13.56
CA MET A 193 -6.80 9.42 -13.00
C MET A 193 -7.96 9.65 -13.99
N PRO A 194 -7.98 10.72 -14.82
CA PRO A 194 -9.05 10.89 -15.81
C PRO A 194 -9.15 9.70 -16.78
N ARG A 195 -8.01 9.25 -17.32
CA ARG A 195 -7.96 8.09 -18.23
C ARG A 195 -8.30 6.78 -17.52
N LEU A 196 -7.96 6.63 -16.24
CA LEU A 196 -8.31 5.46 -15.44
C LEU A 196 -9.82 5.42 -15.17
N LEU A 197 -10.44 6.57 -14.91
CA LEU A 197 -11.89 6.68 -14.79
C LEU A 197 -12.59 6.30 -16.11
N ASP A 198 -12.10 6.82 -17.24
CA ASP A 198 -12.60 6.47 -18.58
C ASP A 198 -12.45 4.98 -18.87
N ALA A 199 -11.33 4.38 -18.45
CA ALA A 199 -11.08 2.94 -18.55
C ALA A 199 -11.90 2.08 -17.56
N GLY A 200 -12.75 2.69 -16.72
CA GLY A 200 -13.65 1.97 -15.81
C GLY A 200 -13.11 1.73 -14.39
N VAL A 201 -11.91 2.20 -14.04
CA VAL A 201 -11.37 2.07 -12.68
C VAL A 201 -12.19 2.93 -11.72
N ARG A 202 -12.56 2.36 -10.56
CA ARG A 202 -13.35 3.05 -9.53
C ARG A 202 -12.72 3.05 -8.15
N ARG A 203 -11.62 2.31 -7.96
CA ARG A 203 -10.91 2.20 -6.67
C ARG A 203 -9.55 2.87 -6.77
N PHE A 204 -9.44 4.03 -6.12
CA PHE A 204 -8.18 4.75 -5.98
C PHE A 204 -7.75 4.75 -4.52
N ARG A 205 -6.47 4.46 -4.27
CA ARG A 205 -5.92 4.36 -2.92
C ARG A 205 -4.91 5.47 -2.66
N LEU A 206 -5.08 6.14 -1.53
CA LEU A 206 -4.12 7.09 -0.96
C LEU A 206 -3.46 6.39 0.23
N GLU A 207 -2.13 6.29 0.21
CA GLU A 207 -1.34 5.65 1.26
C GLU A 207 -0.50 6.70 1.97
N PHE A 208 -0.68 6.75 3.29
CA PHE A 208 0.04 7.64 4.18
C PHE A 208 1.01 6.82 5.04
N VAL A 209 2.15 7.42 5.37
CA VAL A 209 3.20 6.84 6.20
C VAL A 209 3.34 7.60 7.52
N ARG A 210 3.60 8.90 7.46
CA ARG A 210 3.88 9.76 8.65
C ARG A 210 3.34 11.19 8.51
N GLU A 211 2.42 11.39 7.59
CA GLU A 211 1.73 12.65 7.36
C GLU A 211 0.96 13.06 8.62
N SER A 212 1.11 14.32 9.00
CA SER A 212 0.26 14.96 10.00
C SER A 212 -1.20 15.00 9.53
N THR A 213 -2.13 15.21 10.46
CA THR A 213 -3.55 15.39 10.13
C THR A 213 -3.76 16.48 9.07
N GLN A 214 -3.02 17.58 9.15
CA GLN A 214 -3.13 18.67 8.17
C GLN A 214 -2.61 18.25 6.80
N GLU A 215 -1.50 17.50 6.72
CA GLU A 215 -0.95 16.98 5.47
C GLU A 215 -1.91 15.98 4.83
N ALA A 216 -2.40 15.00 5.60
CA ALA A 216 -3.35 14.00 5.11
C ALA A 216 -4.66 14.65 4.61
N LEU A 217 -5.19 15.65 5.33
CA LEU A 217 -6.37 16.40 4.89
C LEU A 217 -6.11 17.21 3.61
N ARG A 218 -4.92 17.80 3.45
CA ARG A 218 -4.55 18.50 2.21
C ARG A 218 -4.53 17.54 1.03
N VAL A 219 -3.90 16.38 1.18
CA VAL A 219 -3.87 15.33 0.14
C VAL A 219 -5.28 14.87 -0.19
N LEU A 220 -6.06 14.47 0.81
CA LEU A 220 -7.42 13.97 0.61
C LEU A 220 -8.32 14.99 -0.08
N THR A 221 -8.28 16.25 0.36
CA THR A 221 -9.07 17.33 -0.25
C THR A 221 -8.63 17.59 -1.69
N GLY A 222 -7.33 17.54 -1.97
CA GLY A 222 -6.78 17.69 -3.31
C GLY A 222 -7.30 16.62 -4.26
N TYR A 223 -7.23 15.34 -3.87
CA TYR A 223 -7.74 14.24 -4.69
C TYR A 223 -9.26 14.28 -4.85
N ARG A 224 -10.01 14.72 -3.83
CA ARG A 224 -11.46 14.93 -3.96
C ARG A 224 -11.79 16.04 -4.96
N ALA A 225 -11.05 17.15 -4.94
CA ALA A 225 -11.21 18.23 -5.91
C ALA A 225 -10.87 17.75 -7.34
N LEU A 226 -9.83 16.93 -7.49
CA LEU A 226 -9.48 16.30 -8.78
C LEU A 226 -10.61 15.41 -9.29
N LEU A 227 -11.19 14.56 -8.43
CA LEU A 227 -12.32 13.70 -8.79
C LEU A 227 -13.60 14.51 -9.12
N ALA A 228 -13.79 15.67 -8.49
CA ALA A 228 -14.92 16.57 -8.75
C ALA A 228 -14.73 17.43 -10.02
N GLY A 229 -13.52 17.49 -10.58
CA GLY A 229 -13.18 18.37 -11.69
C GLY A 229 -12.86 19.82 -11.29
N ASP A 230 -12.82 20.12 -9.99
CA ASP A 230 -12.50 21.45 -9.45
C ASP A 230 -11.00 21.78 -9.50
N LEU A 231 -10.16 20.77 -9.72
CA LEU A 231 -8.71 20.87 -9.78
C LEU A 231 -8.19 19.92 -10.86
N ASP A 232 -7.27 20.37 -11.71
CA ASP A 232 -6.60 19.49 -12.66
C ASP A 232 -5.39 18.79 -12.02
N ALA A 233 -4.83 17.80 -12.72
CA ALA A 233 -3.70 17.02 -12.21
C ALA A 233 -2.46 17.91 -11.96
N ALA A 234 -2.20 18.88 -12.83
CA ALA A 234 -1.08 19.80 -12.68
C ALA A 234 -1.21 20.67 -11.43
N GLY A 235 -2.41 21.20 -11.18
CA GLY A 235 -2.75 21.96 -9.98
C GLY A 235 -2.65 21.11 -8.71
N LEU A 236 -3.06 19.84 -8.75
CA LEU A 236 -2.90 18.91 -7.63
C LEU A 236 -1.42 18.67 -7.30
N VAL A 237 -0.61 18.35 -8.31
CA VAL A 237 0.83 18.10 -8.14
C VAL A 237 1.53 19.33 -7.57
N ALA A 238 1.23 20.51 -8.10
CA ALA A 238 1.78 21.78 -7.60
C ALA A 238 1.35 22.06 -6.15
N ARG A 239 0.08 21.83 -5.81
CA ARG A 239 -0.48 22.04 -4.47
C ARG A 239 0.14 21.11 -3.43
N LEU A 240 0.34 19.85 -3.79
CA LEU A 240 0.87 18.83 -2.87
C LEU A 240 2.40 18.76 -2.86
N LYS A 241 3.08 19.40 -3.82
CA LYS A 241 4.53 19.34 -4.00
C LYS A 241 5.05 17.90 -4.07
N VAL A 242 4.31 17.05 -4.76
CA VAL A 242 4.59 15.61 -4.94
C VAL A 242 5.27 15.37 -6.29
N HIS A 243 5.95 14.23 -6.42
CA HIS A 243 6.53 13.84 -7.70
C HIS A 243 5.49 13.10 -8.55
N GLU A 244 5.19 13.60 -9.75
CA GLU A 244 4.27 12.90 -10.65
C GLU A 244 4.98 11.71 -11.31
N GLN A 245 4.59 10.50 -10.90
CA GLN A 245 5.14 9.25 -11.38
C GLN A 245 4.16 8.11 -11.07
N PHE A 246 3.95 7.24 -12.06
CA PHE A 246 3.32 5.93 -11.86
C PHE A 246 4.32 4.84 -12.21
N GLY A 247 4.43 3.84 -11.34
CA GLY A 247 5.39 2.74 -11.46
C GLY A 247 6.80 3.09 -10.97
N VAL A 248 7.62 2.06 -10.70
CA VAL A 248 9.00 2.21 -10.18
C VAL A 248 9.98 2.67 -11.27
N THR A 249 9.71 2.37 -12.55
CA THR A 249 10.57 2.79 -13.67
C THR A 249 9.76 3.34 -14.83
N ARG A 250 10.21 4.44 -15.44
CA ARG A 250 10.06 4.59 -16.89
C ARG A 250 11.21 3.76 -17.47
N GLY A 251 10.98 2.48 -17.72
CA GLY A 251 12.03 1.59 -18.20
C GLY A 251 12.75 2.22 -19.40
N THR A 252 14.08 2.25 -19.36
CA THR A 252 14.95 2.70 -20.46
C THR A 252 14.95 1.74 -21.66
N MET A 253 14.18 0.64 -21.61
CA MET A 253 14.03 -0.27 -22.73
C MET A 253 13.00 0.26 -23.74
N GLN A 254 13.37 1.29 -24.50
CA GLN A 254 12.89 1.36 -25.88
C GLN A 254 13.53 0.19 -26.62
N VAL A 255 12.71 -0.75 -27.10
CA VAL A 255 13.15 -1.70 -28.12
C VAL A 255 13.58 -0.85 -29.31
N LEU A 256 14.89 -0.72 -29.52
CA LEU A 256 15.42 -0.16 -30.75
C LEU A 256 14.86 -1.03 -31.88
N ARG A 257 13.88 -0.49 -32.63
CA ARG A 257 13.47 -1.11 -33.88
C ARG A 257 14.73 -1.16 -34.74
N GLU A 258 15.27 -2.35 -34.96
CA GLU A 258 16.30 -2.55 -35.97
C GLU A 258 15.72 -2.03 -37.28
N ALA A 259 16.27 -0.90 -37.76
CA ALA A 259 15.98 -0.40 -39.07
C ALA A 259 16.34 -1.51 -40.06
N GLY A 260 15.33 -1.99 -40.79
CA GLY A 260 15.46 -3.08 -41.74
C GLY A 260 16.68 -2.88 -42.63
N ARG A 261 17.56 -3.88 -42.64
CA ARG A 261 18.51 -4.04 -43.73
C ARG A 261 17.72 -4.65 -44.89
N GLY A 262 17.59 -3.88 -45.96
CA GLY A 262 17.08 -4.34 -47.25
C GLY A 262 18.01 -5.36 -47.91
#